data_AF-N6Z5C8-F1
#
_entry.id   AF-N6Z5C8-F1
#
_cell.length_a   1.000
_cell.length_b   1.000
_cell.length_c   1.000
_cell.angle_alpha   90.00
_cell.angle_beta   90.00
_cell.angle_gamma   90.00
#
_symmetry.space_group_name_H-M   'P 1'
#
loop_
_entity.id
_entity.type
_entity.pdbx_description
1 polymer ?
#
loop_
_entity_poly.entity_id
_entity_poly.type
_entity_poly.pdbx_seq_one_letter_code
_entity_poly.pdbx_strand_id
1 'polypeptide(L)'
;MSTAPGRPGASSAAEGVPGNRLRCRLPLPAGFRAADVLAFHRRDPQQIAERIQDAGPEPGLDKAFVWAGRAACVTIRFEAAALGNGITEPSQVRAECVIDGASGAADGYGDAVQADFERLARHMLGLAQPVEAFERAHAAHPLLGPLIRRNAGLRVPQAATPFEAISWAILGQQISLSAAVALRRRLIQAVGRRHSSGLLCYPDATSLLQVDAAALRAAGCSQAKADALLGLARAVADGRLPLDEWLRTLPVDDIRAGLLAIRGIGPWTINYALLRGFGSLDGSLHGDVAVRRGLQRLLGRAEPVGEAETRQWLEAFAPWRALVAAHLWTVKAEG
;
A
#
# COMPACT_ATOMS: atom_id res chain seq x y z
N MET A 1 -50.20 -39.80 13.71
CA MET A 1 -50.31 -38.59 12.87
C MET A 1 -50.30 -37.38 13.79
N SER A 2 -49.42 -36.41 13.51
CA SER A 2 -49.50 -34.98 13.86
C SER A 2 -49.61 -34.57 15.35
N THR A 3 -48.94 -33.57 15.91
CA THR A 3 -47.86 -32.62 15.56
C THR A 3 -47.64 -31.83 16.86
N ALA A 4 -46.40 -31.64 17.30
CA ALA A 4 -46.06 -30.71 18.38
C ALA A 4 -45.95 -29.27 17.84
N PRO A 5 -46.24 -28.21 18.61
CA PRO A 5 -45.74 -26.87 18.32
C PRO A 5 -44.47 -26.59 19.13
N GLY A 6 -43.45 -26.12 18.41
CA GLY A 6 -42.11 -25.87 18.90
C GLY A 6 -41.95 -24.55 19.66
N ARG A 7 -40.85 -24.51 20.42
CA ARG A 7 -40.31 -23.31 21.10
C ARG A 7 -39.94 -22.23 20.08
N PRO A 8 -40.22 -20.94 20.34
CA PRO A 8 -39.55 -19.87 19.62
C PRO A 8 -38.08 -19.82 20.04
N GLY A 9 -37.20 -19.99 19.05
CA GLY A 9 -35.75 -19.93 19.20
C GLY A 9 -35.27 -18.54 19.59
N ALA A 10 -34.19 -18.54 20.37
CA ALA A 10 -33.50 -17.37 20.87
C ALA A 10 -33.15 -16.41 19.72
N SER A 11 -33.52 -15.15 19.94
CA SER A 11 -33.03 -13.98 19.21
C SER A 11 -31.50 -14.00 19.17
N SER A 12 -30.95 -13.99 17.95
CA SER A 12 -29.53 -13.79 17.70
C SER A 12 -29.15 -12.42 18.26
N ALA A 13 -28.45 -12.42 19.39
CA ALA A 13 -27.88 -11.22 19.96
C ALA A 13 -26.85 -10.67 18.97
N ALA A 14 -27.17 -9.54 18.36
CA ALA A 14 -26.17 -8.68 17.73
C ALA A 14 -25.24 -8.21 18.85
N GLU A 15 -24.05 -8.82 18.94
CA GLU A 15 -22.97 -8.29 19.78
C GLU A 15 -22.63 -6.89 19.28
N GLY A 16 -23.05 -5.87 20.03
CA GLY A 16 -22.78 -4.47 19.75
C GLY A 16 -21.27 -4.24 19.60
N VAL A 17 -20.86 -3.89 18.39
CA VAL A 17 -19.48 -3.49 18.11
C VAL A 17 -19.21 -2.17 18.83
N PRO A 18 -18.14 -2.03 19.63
CA PRO A 18 -17.78 -0.75 20.22
C PRO A 18 -17.66 0.31 19.12
N GLY A 19 -18.25 1.50 19.30
CA GLY A 19 -18.35 2.55 18.28
C GLY A 19 -17.04 3.15 17.76
N ASN A 20 -15.88 2.59 18.15
CA ASN A 20 -14.55 2.95 17.68
C ASN A 20 -13.95 1.95 16.68
N ARG A 21 -14.73 0.99 16.19
CA ARG A 21 -14.25 -0.12 15.37
C ARG A 21 -15.02 -0.26 14.05
N LEU A 22 -14.28 -0.38 12.96
CA LEU A 22 -14.77 -0.61 11.59
C LEU A 22 -14.40 -2.03 11.17
N ARG A 23 -15.27 -2.71 10.42
CA ARG A 23 -15.05 -4.10 9.99
C ARG A 23 -15.55 -4.33 8.59
N CYS A 24 -14.80 -5.05 7.77
CA CYS A 24 -15.29 -5.54 6.50
C CYS A 24 -14.70 -6.92 6.20
N ARG A 25 -15.38 -7.62 5.29
CA ARG A 25 -14.98 -8.93 4.78
C ARG A 25 -14.96 -8.83 3.26
N LEU A 26 -13.83 -9.12 2.65
CA LEU A 26 -13.66 -8.98 1.21
C LEU A 26 -13.31 -10.33 0.58
N PRO A 27 -13.99 -10.75 -0.49
CA PRO A 27 -13.57 -11.92 -1.26
C PRO A 27 -12.24 -11.63 -1.95
N LEU A 28 -11.39 -12.65 -2.06
CA LEU A 28 -10.15 -12.60 -2.81
C LEU A 28 -10.32 -13.36 -4.13
N PRO A 29 -9.73 -12.88 -5.24
CA PRO A 29 -9.72 -13.64 -6.49
C PRO A 29 -8.88 -14.92 -6.34
N ALA A 30 -9.19 -15.93 -7.15
CA ALA A 30 -8.41 -17.17 -7.20
C ALA A 30 -6.92 -16.88 -7.46
N GLY A 31 -6.02 -17.59 -6.78
CA GLY A 31 -4.59 -17.35 -6.88
C GLY A 31 -4.10 -16.04 -6.27
N PHE A 32 -4.89 -15.38 -5.40
CA PHE A 32 -4.46 -14.14 -4.75
C PHE A 32 -3.18 -14.33 -3.94
N ARG A 33 -2.21 -13.44 -4.19
CA ARG A 33 -0.84 -13.55 -3.67
C ARG A 33 -0.69 -12.82 -2.33
N ALA A 34 -1.31 -13.36 -1.27
CA ALA A 34 -1.24 -12.78 0.08
C ALA A 34 0.20 -12.57 0.57
N ALA A 35 1.12 -13.47 0.20
CA ALA A 35 2.54 -13.37 0.53
C ALA A 35 3.19 -12.07 0.02
N ASP A 36 2.77 -11.52 -1.12
CA ASP A 36 3.33 -10.28 -1.67
C ASP A 36 2.90 -9.06 -0.83
N VAL A 37 1.66 -9.06 -0.34
CA VAL A 37 1.15 -8.03 0.59
C VAL A 37 1.94 -8.09 1.90
N LEU A 38 2.07 -9.29 2.49
CA LEU A 38 2.81 -9.48 3.73
C LEU A 38 4.29 -9.10 3.56
N ALA A 39 4.93 -9.46 2.44
CA ALA A 39 6.31 -9.09 2.15
C ALA A 39 6.50 -7.57 2.03
N PHE A 40 5.54 -6.86 1.44
CA PHE A 40 5.58 -5.39 1.37
C PHE A 40 5.53 -4.74 2.77
N HIS A 41 4.73 -5.29 3.68
CA HIS A 41 4.61 -4.76 5.05
C HIS A 41 5.70 -5.28 6.01
N ARG A 42 6.36 -6.41 5.71
CA ARG A 42 7.47 -6.98 6.52
C ARG A 42 8.81 -6.25 6.36
N ARG A 43 8.88 -5.17 5.57
CA ARG A 43 10.15 -4.51 5.22
C ARG A 43 10.92 -3.96 6.42
N ASP A 44 10.23 -3.55 7.50
CA ASP A 44 10.88 -3.11 8.72
C ASP A 44 11.03 -4.28 9.73
N PRO A 45 12.24 -4.80 9.97
CA PRO A 45 12.44 -5.90 10.91
C PRO A 45 12.10 -5.54 12.36
N GLN A 46 12.07 -4.25 12.72
CA GLN A 46 11.70 -3.81 14.07
C GLN A 46 10.18 -3.74 14.30
N GLN A 47 9.37 -3.87 13.24
CA GLN A 47 7.92 -3.96 13.33
C GLN A 47 7.25 -2.85 14.18
N ILE A 48 7.78 -1.61 14.10
CA ILE A 48 7.33 -0.52 14.98
C ILE A 48 5.96 0.05 14.60
N ALA A 49 5.61 -0.01 13.31
CA ALA A 49 4.37 0.52 12.74
C ALA A 49 3.56 -0.56 12.02
N GLU A 50 4.22 -1.63 11.59
CA GLU A 50 3.62 -2.83 11.03
C GLU A 50 4.04 -4.04 11.85
N ARG A 51 3.10 -4.89 12.24
CA ARG A 51 3.38 -6.22 12.79
C ARG A 51 2.88 -7.26 11.82
N ILE A 52 3.72 -8.24 11.50
CA ILE A 52 3.31 -9.36 10.64
C ILE A 52 3.05 -10.59 11.51
N GLN A 53 1.89 -11.21 11.29
CA GLN A 53 1.51 -12.46 11.93
C GLN A 53 1.63 -13.59 10.91
N ASP A 54 2.73 -14.34 10.98
CA ASP A 54 2.99 -15.48 10.08
C ASP A 54 2.51 -16.82 10.66
N ALA A 55 2.31 -16.88 11.97
CA ALA A 55 1.92 -18.09 12.69
C ALA A 55 0.44 -18.04 13.11
N GLY A 56 -0.26 -19.16 12.89
CA GLY A 56 -1.66 -19.35 13.25
C GLY A 56 -2.56 -19.67 12.05
N PRO A 57 -3.86 -19.89 12.28
CA PRO A 57 -4.81 -20.27 11.22
C PRO A 57 -5.07 -19.14 10.20
N GLU A 58 -4.73 -17.89 10.53
CA GLU A 58 -5.01 -16.71 9.71
C GLU A 58 -3.77 -15.79 9.67
N PRO A 59 -2.84 -15.98 8.73
CA PRO A 59 -1.72 -15.07 8.57
C PRO A 59 -2.21 -13.67 8.21
N GLY A 60 -1.45 -12.64 8.54
CA GLY A 60 -1.93 -11.28 8.39
C GLY A 60 -0.97 -10.19 8.83
N LEU A 61 -1.47 -8.97 8.89
CA LEU A 61 -0.72 -7.81 9.35
C LEU A 61 -1.58 -6.89 10.22
N ASP A 62 -0.92 -6.23 11.16
CA ASP A 62 -1.44 -5.06 11.87
C ASP A 62 -0.61 -3.86 11.42
N LYS A 63 -1.25 -2.74 11.11
CA LYS A 63 -0.58 -1.51 10.70
C LYS A 63 -1.20 -0.32 11.40
N ALA A 64 -0.38 0.43 12.13
CA ALA A 64 -0.77 1.69 12.72
C ALA A 64 -0.44 2.88 11.81
N PHE A 65 -1.38 3.81 11.70
CA PHE A 65 -1.28 5.01 10.88
C PHE A 65 -2.23 6.08 11.43
N VAL A 66 -2.10 7.30 10.94
CA VAL A 66 -3.06 8.35 11.25
C VAL A 66 -4.17 8.35 10.20
N TRP A 67 -5.41 8.22 10.65
CA TRP A 67 -6.60 8.28 9.80
C TRP A 67 -7.54 9.37 10.29
N ALA A 68 -7.91 10.29 9.40
CA ALA A 68 -8.78 11.44 9.71
C ALA A 68 -8.28 12.21 10.95
N GLY A 69 -6.96 12.40 11.05
CA GLY A 69 -6.31 13.10 12.16
C GLY A 69 -6.24 12.30 13.47
N ARG A 70 -6.63 11.03 13.51
CA ARG A 70 -6.65 10.17 14.71
C ARG A 70 -5.70 8.99 14.56
N ALA A 71 -5.14 8.51 15.67
CA ALA A 71 -4.38 7.27 15.66
C ALA A 71 -5.32 6.11 15.35
N ALA A 72 -4.95 5.27 14.39
CA ALA A 72 -5.74 4.13 13.94
C ALA A 72 -4.83 2.92 13.72
N CYS A 73 -5.38 1.72 13.88
CA CYS A 73 -4.70 0.48 13.55
C CYS A 73 -5.62 -0.37 12.68
N VAL A 74 -5.17 -0.68 11.47
CA VAL A 74 -5.83 -1.64 10.58
C VAL A 74 -5.22 -3.02 10.78
N THR A 75 -6.09 -4.01 10.90
CA THR A 75 -5.78 -5.42 11.08
C THR A 75 -6.33 -6.15 9.87
N ILE A 76 -5.48 -6.83 9.12
CA ILE A 76 -5.85 -7.63 7.94
C ILE A 76 -5.50 -9.08 8.25
N ARG A 77 -6.46 -9.99 8.10
CA ARG A 77 -6.29 -11.43 8.31
C ARG A 77 -6.79 -12.20 7.09
N PHE A 78 -5.93 -13.04 6.54
CA PHE A 78 -6.23 -13.86 5.37
C PHE A 78 -6.88 -15.17 5.82
N GLU A 79 -8.07 -15.43 5.31
CA GLU A 79 -8.82 -16.67 5.50
C GLU A 79 -8.59 -17.56 4.27
N ALA A 80 -8.25 -18.83 4.49
CA ALA A 80 -7.99 -19.76 3.42
C ALA A 80 -9.19 -20.71 3.20
N ALA A 81 -9.49 -21.01 1.94
CA ALA A 81 -10.41 -22.09 1.58
C ALA A 81 -9.63 -23.35 1.21
N ALA A 82 -10.22 -24.51 1.50
CA ALA A 82 -9.69 -25.79 1.04
C ALA A 82 -10.02 -25.99 -0.45
N LEU A 83 -9.00 -26.28 -1.26
CA LEU A 83 -9.13 -26.62 -2.68
C LEU A 83 -9.17 -28.14 -2.93
N GLY A 84 -9.06 -28.94 -1.86
CA GLY A 84 -8.91 -30.39 -1.92
C GLY A 84 -7.45 -30.85 -1.80
N ASN A 85 -7.23 -32.13 -1.51
CA ASN A 85 -5.91 -32.75 -1.37
C ASN A 85 -4.95 -32.05 -0.39
N GLY A 86 -5.49 -31.42 0.66
CA GLY A 86 -4.72 -30.68 1.66
C GLY A 86 -4.17 -29.32 1.18
N ILE A 87 -4.52 -28.90 -0.04
CA ILE A 87 -4.13 -27.59 -0.58
C ILE A 87 -5.14 -26.55 -0.10
N THR A 88 -4.63 -25.45 0.43
CA THR A 88 -5.44 -24.27 0.79
C THR A 88 -4.94 -23.06 0.01
N GLU A 89 -5.86 -22.15 -0.32
CA GLU A 89 -5.51 -20.84 -0.88
C GLU A 89 -6.25 -19.71 -0.18
N PRO A 90 -5.68 -18.50 -0.10
CA PRO A 90 -6.40 -17.32 0.38
C PRO A 90 -7.65 -17.07 -0.47
N SER A 91 -8.82 -17.11 0.16
CA SER A 91 -10.12 -16.94 -0.52
C SER A 91 -10.86 -15.70 -0.04
N GLN A 92 -10.56 -15.27 1.18
CA GLN A 92 -11.21 -14.13 1.81
C GLN A 92 -10.24 -13.41 2.72
N VAL A 93 -10.54 -12.16 3.01
CA VAL A 93 -9.85 -11.38 4.03
C VAL A 93 -10.87 -10.76 4.98
N ARG A 94 -10.57 -10.81 6.27
CA ARG A 94 -11.22 -10.03 7.30
C ARG A 94 -10.34 -8.84 7.63
N ALA A 95 -10.88 -7.65 7.45
CA ALA A 95 -10.24 -6.41 7.83
C ALA A 95 -11.00 -5.76 8.97
N GLU A 96 -10.26 -5.23 9.94
CA GLU A 96 -10.77 -4.45 11.05
C GLU A 96 -9.94 -3.20 11.22
N CYS A 97 -10.54 -2.08 11.63
CA CYS A 97 -9.79 -0.91 12.07
C CYS A 97 -10.31 -0.41 13.41
N VAL A 98 -9.39 -0.22 14.36
CA VAL A 98 -9.66 0.45 15.63
C VAL A 98 -9.09 1.86 15.55
N ILE A 99 -9.87 2.85 15.97
CA ILE A 99 -9.49 4.26 15.92
C ILE A 99 -9.59 4.84 17.33
N ASP A 100 -8.50 5.43 17.81
CA ASP A 100 -8.39 5.91 19.18
C ASP A 100 -9.27 7.13 19.47
N GLY A 101 -9.84 7.13 20.68
CA GLY A 101 -10.68 8.20 21.23
C GLY A 101 -12.07 8.31 20.59
N ALA A 102 -12.48 7.39 19.71
CA ALA A 102 -13.78 7.46 19.03
C ALA A 102 -14.96 7.05 19.91
N SER A 103 -14.73 6.94 21.23
CA SER A 103 -15.75 6.79 22.26
C SER A 103 -16.66 8.03 22.26
N GLY A 104 -17.79 7.94 21.59
CA GLY A 104 -18.80 9.00 21.52
C GLY A 104 -19.96 8.72 20.55
N ALA A 105 -19.77 7.87 19.54
CA ALA A 105 -20.90 7.43 18.71
C ALA A 105 -21.57 6.21 19.37
N ALA A 106 -22.64 6.44 20.12
CA ALA A 106 -23.53 5.38 20.59
C ALA A 106 -24.08 4.53 19.41
N ASP A 107 -24.01 5.05 18.19
CA ASP A 107 -24.51 4.45 16.95
C ASP A 107 -23.41 3.89 16.01
N GLY A 108 -22.15 3.82 16.48
CA GLY A 108 -21.03 3.43 15.63
C GLY A 108 -20.67 4.47 14.56
N TYR A 109 -19.75 4.11 13.67
CA TYR A 109 -19.40 4.97 12.53
C TYR A 109 -20.53 4.93 11.49
N GLY A 110 -20.93 6.11 10.98
CA GLY A 110 -21.91 6.17 9.90
C GLY A 110 -21.46 5.48 8.61
N ASP A 111 -22.42 5.10 7.76
CA ASP A 111 -22.22 4.31 6.53
C ASP A 111 -21.10 4.83 5.62
N ALA A 112 -20.93 6.16 5.53
CA ALA A 112 -19.87 6.76 4.73
C ALA A 112 -18.46 6.36 5.20
N VAL A 113 -18.22 6.38 6.51
CA VAL A 113 -16.91 6.02 7.10
C VAL A 113 -16.66 4.51 6.98
N GLN A 114 -17.70 3.70 7.12
CA GLN A 114 -17.63 2.27 6.87
C GLN A 114 -17.31 1.96 5.40
N ALA A 115 -17.89 2.71 4.45
CA ALA A 115 -17.56 2.59 3.03
C ALA A 115 -16.12 3.05 2.72
N ASP A 116 -15.62 4.10 3.38
CA ASP A 116 -14.22 4.52 3.29
C ASP A 116 -13.26 3.45 3.82
N PHE A 117 -13.62 2.77 4.92
CA PHE A 117 -12.84 1.65 5.43
C PHE A 117 -12.72 0.51 4.43
N GLU A 118 -13.84 0.12 3.82
CA GLU A 118 -13.85 -0.94 2.83
C GLU A 118 -12.99 -0.58 1.62
N ARG A 119 -13.07 0.68 1.15
CA ARG A 119 -12.20 1.20 0.09
C ARG A 119 -10.73 1.13 0.47
N LEU A 120 -10.37 1.53 1.69
CA LEU A 120 -9.00 1.44 2.21
C LEU A 120 -8.49 -0.01 2.19
N ALA A 121 -9.28 -0.96 2.70
CA ALA A 121 -8.90 -2.37 2.74
C ALA A 121 -8.70 -2.94 1.33
N ARG A 122 -9.62 -2.64 0.39
CA ARG A 122 -9.48 -3.01 -1.03
C ARG A 122 -8.24 -2.37 -1.67
N HIS A 123 -7.97 -1.11 -1.35
CA HIS A 123 -6.84 -0.34 -1.86
C HIS A 123 -5.50 -0.96 -1.42
N MET A 124 -5.30 -1.17 -0.12
CA MET A 124 -4.07 -1.77 0.42
C MET A 124 -3.75 -3.14 -0.23
N LEU A 125 -4.78 -3.92 -0.52
CA LEU A 125 -4.68 -5.24 -1.15
C LEU A 125 -4.55 -5.19 -2.68
N GLY A 126 -4.69 -4.02 -3.30
CA GLY A 126 -4.64 -3.86 -4.75
C GLY A 126 -5.82 -4.50 -5.50
N LEU A 127 -6.96 -4.73 -4.83
CA LEU A 127 -8.09 -5.48 -5.41
C LEU A 127 -8.78 -4.75 -6.57
N ALA A 128 -8.61 -3.44 -6.69
CA ALA A 128 -9.12 -2.65 -7.82
C ALA A 128 -8.24 -2.72 -9.07
N GLN A 129 -7.06 -3.35 -8.99
CA GLN A 129 -6.15 -3.45 -10.14
C GLN A 129 -6.67 -4.49 -11.14
N PRO A 130 -6.90 -4.12 -12.41
CA PRO A 130 -7.44 -5.01 -13.45
C PRO A 130 -6.35 -5.91 -14.04
N VAL A 131 -5.64 -6.65 -13.18
CA VAL A 131 -4.46 -7.43 -13.56
C VAL A 131 -4.80 -8.51 -14.58
N GLU A 132 -5.98 -9.11 -14.51
CA GLU A 132 -6.42 -10.13 -15.47
C GLU A 132 -6.57 -9.55 -16.89
N ALA A 133 -6.91 -8.26 -17.02
CA ALA A 133 -6.97 -7.60 -18.31
C ALA A 133 -5.57 -7.38 -18.89
N PHE A 134 -4.62 -6.94 -18.06
CA PHE A 134 -3.21 -6.83 -18.42
C PHE A 134 -2.62 -8.19 -18.85
N GLU A 135 -2.88 -9.24 -18.06
CA GLU A 135 -2.38 -10.59 -18.36
C GLU A 135 -2.91 -11.10 -19.70
N ARG A 136 -4.22 -10.99 -19.95
CA ARG A 136 -4.79 -11.38 -21.25
C ARG A 136 -4.18 -10.59 -22.41
N ALA A 137 -3.96 -9.30 -22.24
CA ALA A 137 -3.39 -8.45 -23.28
C ALA A 137 -1.93 -8.77 -23.60
N HIS A 138 -1.14 -9.24 -22.62
CA HIS A 138 0.31 -9.38 -22.76
C HIS A 138 0.85 -10.81 -22.60
N ALA A 139 0.01 -11.82 -22.37
CA ALA A 139 0.43 -13.22 -22.16
C ALA A 139 1.21 -13.82 -23.35
N ALA A 140 0.93 -13.36 -24.57
CA ALA A 140 1.60 -13.82 -25.80
C ALA A 140 2.89 -13.05 -26.11
N HIS A 141 3.23 -12.00 -25.35
CA HIS A 141 4.44 -11.23 -25.61
C HIS A 141 5.69 -12.13 -25.42
N PRO A 142 6.65 -12.18 -26.37
CA PRO A 142 7.76 -13.13 -26.33
C PRO A 142 8.60 -13.09 -25.04
N LEU A 143 8.93 -11.88 -24.57
CA LEU A 143 9.71 -11.68 -23.34
C LEU A 143 8.83 -11.58 -22.08
N LEU A 144 7.81 -10.71 -22.10
CA LEU A 144 6.96 -10.45 -20.95
C LEU A 144 5.97 -11.58 -20.63
N GLY A 145 5.49 -12.34 -21.62
CA GLY A 145 4.53 -13.43 -21.43
C GLY A 145 5.00 -14.52 -20.47
N PRO A 146 6.22 -15.07 -20.61
CA PRO A 146 6.80 -15.98 -19.62
C PRO A 146 6.88 -15.38 -18.21
N LEU A 147 7.26 -14.10 -18.11
CA LEU A 147 7.36 -13.39 -16.82
C LEU A 147 5.98 -13.17 -16.17
N ILE A 148 4.95 -12.91 -16.98
CA ILE A 148 3.56 -12.83 -16.54
C ILE A 148 3.10 -14.18 -16.00
N ARG A 149 3.28 -15.28 -16.76
CA ARG A 149 2.85 -16.63 -16.32
C ARG A 149 3.49 -17.05 -15.01
N ARG A 150 4.78 -16.76 -14.81
CA ARG A 150 5.49 -17.04 -13.55
C ARG A 150 4.92 -16.25 -12.36
N ASN A 151 4.40 -15.06 -12.62
CA ASN A 151 3.89 -14.13 -11.61
C ASN A 151 2.39 -13.88 -11.81
N ALA A 152 1.62 -14.89 -12.24
CA ALA A 152 0.19 -14.73 -12.47
C ALA A 152 -0.51 -14.25 -11.19
N GLY A 153 -1.43 -13.31 -11.34
CA GLY A 153 -2.14 -12.63 -10.27
C GLY A 153 -1.33 -11.54 -9.54
N LEU A 154 -0.15 -11.15 -10.04
CA LEU A 154 0.68 -10.10 -9.43
C LEU A 154 -0.09 -8.78 -9.39
N ARG A 155 -0.35 -8.34 -8.16
CA ARG A 155 -0.87 -7.01 -7.82
C ARG A 155 0.21 -6.25 -7.10
N VAL A 156 0.14 -4.92 -7.14
CA VAL A 156 1.04 -4.05 -6.40
C VAL A 156 0.37 -3.64 -5.08
N PRO A 157 0.84 -4.11 -3.91
CA PRO A 157 0.29 -3.67 -2.63
C PRO A 157 0.39 -2.15 -2.46
N GLN A 158 -0.64 -1.51 -1.93
CA GLN A 158 -0.65 -0.06 -1.76
C GLN A 158 -0.29 0.33 -0.32
N ALA A 159 0.18 1.56 -0.14
CA ALA A 159 0.29 2.18 1.19
C ALA A 159 -1.10 2.40 1.79
N ALA A 160 -1.19 2.66 3.09
CA ALA A 160 -2.49 2.97 3.71
C ALA A 160 -3.02 4.33 3.29
N THR A 161 -2.13 5.30 2.99
CA THR A 161 -2.52 6.63 2.51
C THR A 161 -1.62 7.08 1.36
N PRO A 162 -2.10 7.97 0.47
CA PRO A 162 -1.25 8.56 -0.56
C PRO A 162 -0.10 9.35 0.05
N PHE A 163 -0.34 10.03 1.18
CA PHE A 163 0.71 10.74 1.93
C PHE A 163 1.85 9.79 2.30
N GLU A 164 1.55 8.62 2.88
CA GLU A 164 2.56 7.60 3.21
C GLU A 164 3.35 7.15 1.98
N ALA A 165 2.69 6.94 0.84
CA ALA A 165 3.38 6.53 -0.38
C ALA A 165 4.35 7.61 -0.90
N ILE A 166 3.95 8.88 -0.88
CA ILE A 166 4.77 10.00 -1.35
C ILE A 166 5.94 10.23 -0.39
N SER A 167 5.69 10.29 0.93
CA SER A 167 6.76 10.48 1.92
C SER A 167 7.73 9.31 1.93
N TRP A 168 7.26 8.07 1.77
CA TRP A 168 8.13 6.91 1.57
C TRP A 168 9.02 7.05 0.33
N ALA A 169 8.46 7.50 -0.79
CA ALA A 169 9.22 7.72 -2.01
C ALA A 169 10.31 8.79 -1.83
N ILE A 170 10.02 9.90 -1.12
CA ILE A 170 11.00 10.94 -0.78
C ILE A 170 12.13 10.36 0.09
N LEU A 171 11.77 9.61 1.14
CA LEU A 171 12.75 8.99 2.04
C LEU A 171 13.70 8.05 1.28
N GLY A 172 13.17 7.28 0.32
CA GLY A 172 13.92 6.29 -0.46
C GLY A 172 14.81 6.85 -1.58
N GLN A 173 14.76 8.15 -1.88
CA GLN A 173 15.55 8.73 -2.96
C GLN A 173 17.06 8.50 -2.75
N GLN A 174 17.73 8.03 -3.81
CA GLN A 174 19.20 7.91 -3.91
C GLN A 174 19.89 7.07 -2.82
N ILE A 175 19.16 6.17 -2.15
CA ILE A 175 19.70 5.30 -1.11
C ILE A 175 19.24 3.85 -1.29
N SER A 176 19.88 2.92 -0.58
CA SER A 176 19.42 1.53 -0.55
C SER A 176 18.06 1.39 0.13
N LEU A 177 17.35 0.29 -0.17
CA LEU A 177 16.08 -0.04 0.50
C LEU A 177 16.27 -0.17 2.02
N SER A 178 17.36 -0.80 2.48
CA SER A 178 17.64 -0.95 3.92
C SER A 178 17.84 0.39 4.62
N ALA A 179 18.54 1.34 3.96
CA ALA A 179 18.71 2.69 4.48
C ALA A 179 17.37 3.46 4.49
N ALA A 180 16.54 3.29 3.46
CA ALA A 180 15.20 3.90 3.39
C ALA A 180 14.28 3.39 4.50
N VAL A 181 14.27 2.08 4.77
CA VAL A 181 13.55 1.47 5.90
C VAL A 181 14.02 2.05 7.23
N ALA A 182 15.33 2.13 7.45
CA ALA A 182 15.88 2.70 8.69
C ALA A 182 15.54 4.20 8.86
N LEU A 183 15.52 4.95 7.76
CA LEU A 183 15.15 6.37 7.79
C LEU A 183 13.65 6.55 8.06
N ARG A 184 12.79 5.76 7.41
CA ARG A 184 11.36 5.68 7.70
C ARG A 184 11.09 5.41 9.17
N ARG A 185 11.80 4.44 9.75
CA ARG A 185 11.65 4.08 11.17
C ARG A 185 11.94 5.27 12.08
N ARG A 186 13.06 5.94 11.85
CA ARG A 186 13.48 7.12 12.63
C ARG A 186 12.51 8.29 12.46
N LEU A 187 11.95 8.50 11.27
CA LEU A 187 10.88 9.48 11.04
C LEU A 187 9.65 9.19 11.92
N ILE A 188 9.16 7.95 11.89
CA ILE A 188 7.99 7.52 12.69
C ILE A 188 8.26 7.71 14.19
N GLN A 189 9.46 7.35 14.65
CA GLN A 189 9.89 7.55 16.03
C GLN A 189 9.99 9.02 16.43
N ALA A 190 10.49 9.88 15.53
CA ALA A 190 10.61 11.32 15.78
C ALA A 190 9.24 12.00 15.92
N VAL A 191 8.26 11.62 15.11
CA VAL A 191 6.87 12.11 15.28
C VAL A 191 6.21 11.49 16.52
N GLY A 192 6.51 10.22 16.82
CA GLY A 192 6.21 9.62 18.12
C GLY A 192 4.73 9.34 18.39
N ARG A 193 3.85 9.44 17.39
CA ARG A 193 2.41 9.20 17.56
C ARG A 193 2.12 7.72 17.78
N ARG A 194 1.44 7.37 18.86
CA ARG A 194 1.11 5.99 19.26
C ARG A 194 -0.37 5.69 19.11
N HIS A 195 -0.67 4.44 18.73
CA HIS A 195 -2.00 3.86 18.83
C HIS A 195 -2.11 3.00 20.09
N SER A 196 -3.31 2.81 20.62
CA SER A 196 -3.61 1.97 21.81
C SER A 196 -3.14 0.51 21.70
N SER A 197 -2.90 0.00 20.49
CA SER A 197 -2.28 -1.32 20.25
C SER A 197 -0.79 -1.41 20.57
N GLY A 198 -0.16 -0.28 20.95
CA GLY A 198 1.27 -0.16 21.23
C GLY A 198 2.15 0.14 20.00
N LEU A 199 1.60 0.03 18.79
CA LEU A 199 2.30 0.39 17.54
C LEU A 199 2.42 1.92 17.39
N LEU A 200 3.50 2.35 16.75
CA LEU A 200 3.67 3.73 16.30
C LEU A 200 2.93 3.95 14.98
N CYS A 201 2.21 5.06 14.87
CA CYS A 201 1.48 5.41 13.66
C CYS A 201 2.45 5.97 12.61
N TYR A 202 2.31 5.51 11.36
CA TYR A 202 2.83 6.30 10.25
C TYR A 202 2.19 7.70 10.27
N PRO A 203 2.97 8.80 10.19
CA PRO A 203 2.43 10.15 10.34
C PRO A 203 1.60 10.57 9.12
N ASP A 204 0.54 11.34 9.36
CA ASP A 204 -0.08 12.18 8.34
C ASP A 204 0.66 13.53 8.21
N ALA A 205 0.19 14.38 7.29
CA ALA A 205 0.74 15.71 7.07
C ALA A 205 0.78 16.55 8.36
N THR A 206 -0.34 16.62 9.08
CA THR A 206 -0.45 17.43 10.31
C THR A 206 0.47 16.93 11.41
N SER A 207 0.59 15.61 11.60
CA SER A 207 1.52 15.03 12.58
C SER A 207 2.97 15.27 12.18
N LEU A 208 3.29 15.23 10.89
CA LEU A 208 4.65 15.51 10.41
C LEU A 208 5.05 16.98 10.63
N LEU A 209 4.11 17.92 10.57
CA LEU A 209 4.37 19.34 10.86
C LEU A 209 4.63 19.64 12.35
N GLN A 210 4.46 18.66 13.25
CA GLN A 210 4.83 18.80 14.66
C GLN A 210 6.34 18.64 14.91
N VAL A 211 7.11 18.21 13.91
CA VAL A 211 8.58 18.15 13.96
C VAL A 211 9.18 19.12 12.95
N ASP A 212 10.27 19.77 13.32
CA ASP A 212 10.96 20.71 12.46
C ASP A 212 12.04 20.05 11.58
N ALA A 213 12.66 20.84 10.71
CA ALA A 213 13.71 20.34 9.83
C ALA A 213 14.94 19.83 10.61
N ALA A 214 15.23 20.41 11.79
CA ALA A 214 16.35 19.99 12.62
C ALA A 214 16.11 18.58 13.20
N ALA A 215 14.91 18.31 13.70
CA ALA A 215 14.50 16.99 14.17
C ALA A 215 14.53 15.95 13.04
N LEU A 216 14.05 16.30 11.84
CA LEU A 216 14.11 15.41 10.67
C LEU A 216 15.55 15.10 10.25
N ARG A 217 16.45 16.07 10.36
CA ARG A 217 17.89 15.87 10.11
C ARG A 217 18.55 15.02 11.19
N ALA A 218 18.19 15.22 12.46
CA ALA A 218 18.63 14.36 13.56
C ALA A 218 18.16 12.91 13.37
N ALA A 219 16.96 12.72 12.79
CA ALA A 219 16.46 11.41 12.37
C ALA A 219 17.19 10.82 11.14
N GLY A 220 18.09 11.58 10.51
CA GLY A 220 18.95 11.15 9.41
C GLY A 220 18.52 11.58 8.00
N CYS A 221 17.52 12.46 7.89
CA CYS A 221 17.18 13.05 6.59
C CYS A 221 18.30 13.99 6.13
N SER A 222 18.56 14.04 4.83
CA SER A 222 19.28 15.17 4.26
C SER A 222 18.42 16.43 4.35
N GLN A 223 19.03 17.62 4.24
CA GLN A 223 18.29 18.88 4.18
C GLN A 223 17.22 18.84 3.08
N ALA A 224 17.59 18.40 1.88
CA ALA A 224 16.66 18.30 0.75
C ALA A 224 15.46 17.38 1.02
N LYS A 225 15.65 16.25 1.71
CA LYS A 225 14.55 15.35 2.09
C LYS A 225 13.67 15.98 3.17
N ALA A 226 14.27 16.62 4.17
CA ALA A 226 13.51 17.33 5.21
C ALA A 226 12.65 18.45 4.60
N ASP A 227 13.23 19.26 3.70
CA ASP A 227 12.51 20.33 3.01
C ASP A 227 11.37 19.80 2.13
N ALA A 228 11.61 18.72 1.37
CA ALA A 228 10.58 18.10 0.53
C ALA A 228 9.44 17.50 1.37
N LEU A 229 9.75 16.83 2.48
CA LEU A 229 8.77 16.25 3.41
C LEU A 229 7.90 17.34 4.06
N LEU A 230 8.51 18.41 4.56
CA LEU A 230 7.78 19.54 5.15
C LEU A 230 7.00 20.33 4.09
N GLY A 231 7.55 20.49 2.87
CA GLY A 231 6.87 21.10 1.74
C GLY A 231 5.60 20.33 1.34
N LEU A 232 5.71 19.00 1.26
CA LEU A 232 4.57 18.11 1.05
C LEU A 232 3.54 18.24 2.18
N ALA A 233 3.97 18.16 3.43
CA ALA A 233 3.07 18.23 4.56
C ALA A 233 2.31 19.57 4.63
N ARG A 234 2.97 20.70 4.38
CA ARG A 234 2.31 22.01 4.25
C ARG A 234 1.30 22.03 3.09
N ALA A 235 1.69 21.53 1.93
CA ALA A 235 0.80 21.51 0.76
C ALA A 235 -0.48 20.69 0.98
N VAL A 236 -0.39 19.60 1.75
CA VAL A 236 -1.54 18.80 2.14
C VAL A 236 -2.36 19.51 3.24
N ALA A 237 -1.70 20.02 4.28
CA ALA A 237 -2.37 20.70 5.40
C ALA A 237 -3.12 21.96 4.97
N ASP A 238 -2.58 22.72 4.01
CA ASP A 238 -3.20 23.92 3.45
C ASP A 238 -4.29 23.61 2.39
N GLY A 239 -4.55 22.32 2.09
CA GLY A 239 -5.54 21.89 1.10
C GLY A 239 -5.11 22.05 -0.37
N ARG A 240 -3.88 22.49 -0.66
CA ARG A 240 -3.36 22.60 -2.04
C ARG A 240 -3.18 21.26 -2.73
N LEU A 241 -2.96 20.19 -1.96
CA LEU A 241 -2.93 18.81 -2.43
C LEU A 241 -3.99 17.99 -1.66
N PRO A 242 -5.24 17.91 -2.16
CA PRO A 242 -6.33 17.17 -1.53
C PRO A 242 -6.19 15.67 -1.79
N LEU A 243 -5.14 15.05 -1.24
CA LEU A 243 -4.74 13.67 -1.57
C LEU A 243 -5.85 12.63 -1.35
N ASP A 244 -6.65 12.76 -0.28
CA ASP A 244 -7.74 11.84 0.03
C ASP A 244 -8.93 11.96 -0.94
N GLU A 245 -9.15 13.15 -1.50
CA GLU A 245 -10.11 13.35 -2.58
C GLU A 245 -9.57 12.75 -3.88
N TRP A 246 -8.31 13.04 -4.21
CA TRP A 246 -7.65 12.51 -5.40
C TRP A 246 -7.50 10.98 -5.40
N LEU A 247 -7.48 10.35 -4.22
CA LEU A 247 -7.56 8.90 -4.12
C LEU A 247 -8.89 8.33 -4.66
N ARG A 248 -9.97 9.12 -4.60
CA ARG A 248 -11.31 8.72 -5.07
C ARG A 248 -11.54 9.09 -6.54
N THR A 249 -11.04 10.24 -6.99
CA THR A 249 -11.29 10.76 -8.34
C THR A 249 -10.17 10.43 -9.34
N LEU A 250 -8.98 10.12 -8.86
CA LEU A 250 -7.77 9.80 -9.64
C LEU A 250 -7.44 10.79 -10.77
N PRO A 251 -7.34 12.12 -10.51
CA PRO A 251 -6.97 13.10 -11.52
C PRO A 251 -5.44 13.07 -11.71
N VAL A 252 -4.95 12.11 -12.51
CA VAL A 252 -3.52 11.81 -12.66
C VAL A 252 -2.69 13.06 -13.02
N ASP A 253 -3.19 13.91 -13.92
CA ASP A 253 -2.46 15.10 -14.36
C ASP A 253 -2.36 16.18 -13.26
N ASP A 254 -3.42 16.37 -12.47
CA ASP A 254 -3.41 17.28 -11.32
C ASP A 254 -2.47 16.77 -10.22
N ILE A 255 -2.49 15.46 -9.94
CA ILE A 255 -1.56 14.82 -9.01
C ILE A 255 -0.11 15.07 -9.47
N ARG A 256 0.17 14.88 -10.77
CA ARG A 256 1.51 15.10 -11.33
C ARG A 256 1.94 16.55 -11.17
N ALA A 257 1.10 17.50 -11.60
CA ALA A 257 1.41 18.91 -11.55
C ALA A 257 1.62 19.40 -10.11
N GLY A 258 0.72 19.03 -9.20
CA GLY A 258 0.78 19.42 -7.80
C GLY A 258 2.01 18.88 -7.07
N LEU A 259 2.36 17.61 -7.31
CA LEU A 259 3.56 17.01 -6.71
C LEU A 259 4.85 17.57 -7.31
N LEU A 260 4.89 17.82 -8.63
CA LEU A 260 6.07 18.37 -9.29
C LEU A 260 6.40 19.81 -8.83
N ALA A 261 5.40 20.56 -8.38
CA ALA A 261 5.60 21.90 -7.82
C ALA A 261 6.37 21.91 -6.49
N ILE A 262 6.48 20.76 -5.79
CA ILE A 262 7.25 20.65 -4.56
C ILE A 262 8.72 20.39 -4.89
N ARG A 263 9.60 21.32 -4.52
CA ARG A 263 11.06 21.16 -4.67
C ARG A 263 11.52 19.85 -4.01
N GLY A 264 12.23 19.03 -4.78
CA GLY A 264 12.73 17.72 -4.33
C GLY A 264 11.83 16.54 -4.71
N ILE A 265 10.65 16.79 -5.29
CA ILE A 265 9.79 15.75 -5.88
C ILE A 265 9.95 15.78 -7.40
N GLY A 266 10.46 14.68 -7.96
CA GLY A 266 10.67 14.52 -9.40
C GLY A 266 9.83 13.41 -10.02
N PRO A 267 9.94 13.20 -11.34
CA PRO A 267 9.11 12.24 -12.09
C PRO A 267 9.08 10.82 -11.52
N TRP A 268 10.23 10.30 -11.04
CA TRP A 268 10.28 8.97 -10.41
C TRP A 268 9.44 8.91 -9.12
N THR A 269 9.56 9.91 -8.24
CA THR A 269 8.78 9.99 -6.99
C THR A 269 7.29 10.09 -7.28
N ILE A 270 6.90 10.86 -8.30
CA ILE A 270 5.52 11.01 -8.74
C ILE A 270 4.96 9.69 -9.28
N ASN A 271 5.70 9.02 -10.17
CA ASN A 271 5.26 7.73 -10.73
C ASN A 271 5.20 6.64 -9.65
N TYR A 272 6.10 6.66 -8.67
CA TYR A 272 6.01 5.77 -7.51
C TYR A 272 4.78 6.07 -6.65
N ALA A 273 4.49 7.35 -6.39
CA ALA A 273 3.31 7.77 -5.63
C ALA A 273 2.01 7.37 -6.33
N LEU A 274 1.92 7.60 -7.64
CA LEU A 274 0.81 7.15 -8.48
C LEU A 274 0.61 5.63 -8.35
N LEU A 275 1.70 4.86 -8.39
CA LEU A 275 1.65 3.40 -8.28
C LEU A 275 1.27 2.89 -6.90
N ARG A 276 1.85 3.43 -5.81
CA ARG A 276 1.74 2.86 -4.44
C ARG A 276 0.76 3.62 -3.53
N GLY A 277 0.39 4.83 -3.89
CA GLY A 277 -0.56 5.65 -3.14
C GLY A 277 -1.91 5.80 -3.82
N PHE A 278 -1.96 5.69 -5.16
CA PHE A 278 -3.19 5.90 -5.93
C PHE A 278 -3.61 4.69 -6.77
N GLY A 279 -2.82 3.60 -6.78
CA GLY A 279 -3.11 2.40 -7.57
C GLY A 279 -3.05 2.59 -9.08
N SER A 280 -2.48 3.70 -9.59
CA SER A 280 -2.33 3.95 -11.02
C SER A 280 -1.21 3.11 -11.61
N LEU A 281 -1.54 2.30 -12.61
CA LEU A 281 -0.65 1.28 -13.17
C LEU A 281 0.16 1.74 -14.39
N ASP A 282 0.09 3.02 -14.75
CA ASP A 282 0.67 3.54 -16.00
C ASP A 282 1.86 4.51 -15.81
N GLY A 283 2.31 4.71 -14.57
CA GLY A 283 3.51 5.52 -14.29
C GLY A 283 4.81 4.85 -14.78
N SER A 284 5.58 5.54 -15.63
CA SER A 284 6.87 5.01 -16.10
C SER A 284 7.95 5.09 -15.02
N LEU A 285 8.47 3.94 -14.57
CA LEU A 285 9.52 3.83 -13.55
C LEU A 285 10.92 3.63 -14.17
N HIS A 286 11.20 4.23 -15.32
CA HIS A 286 12.46 4.05 -16.05
C HIS A 286 13.71 4.49 -15.30
N GLY A 287 13.61 5.48 -14.40
CA GLY A 287 14.70 5.90 -13.53
C GLY A 287 15.01 4.93 -12.39
N ASP A 288 14.13 3.94 -12.13
CA ASP A 288 14.31 2.97 -11.06
C ASP A 288 15.41 1.95 -11.40
N VAL A 289 16.46 1.92 -10.60
CA VAL A 289 17.63 1.04 -10.82
C VAL A 289 17.24 -0.44 -10.82
N ALA A 290 16.27 -0.85 -9.98
CA ALA A 290 15.84 -2.25 -9.93
C ALA A 290 15.02 -2.62 -11.19
N VAL A 291 14.19 -1.70 -11.69
CA VAL A 291 13.49 -1.88 -12.98
C VAL A 291 14.48 -2.01 -14.13
N ARG A 292 15.49 -1.13 -14.22
CA ARG A 292 16.52 -1.20 -15.27
C ARG A 292 17.30 -2.51 -15.23
N ARG A 293 17.69 -2.96 -14.04
CA ARG A 293 18.37 -4.26 -13.86
C ARG A 293 17.45 -5.43 -14.21
N GLY A 294 16.17 -5.36 -13.86
CA GLY A 294 15.17 -6.36 -14.23
C GLY A 294 15.00 -6.44 -15.74
N LEU A 295 14.95 -5.30 -16.43
CA LEU A 295 14.87 -5.23 -17.89
C LEU A 295 16.14 -5.76 -18.56
N GLN A 296 17.32 -5.36 -18.08
CA GLN A 296 18.60 -5.88 -18.56
C GLN A 296 18.63 -7.42 -18.53
N ARG A 297 18.21 -8.02 -17.41
CA ARG A 297 18.14 -9.47 -17.25
C ARG A 297 17.09 -10.10 -18.17
N LEU A 298 15.90 -9.50 -18.26
CA LEU A 298 14.84 -9.97 -19.15
C LEU A 298 15.29 -9.98 -20.62
N LEU A 299 16.13 -9.02 -21.02
CA LEU A 299 16.71 -8.93 -22.35
C LEU A 299 17.96 -9.80 -22.54
N GLY A 300 18.45 -10.47 -21.49
CA GLY A 300 19.67 -11.29 -21.55
C GLY A 300 20.94 -10.48 -21.87
N ARG A 301 20.98 -9.18 -21.53
CA ARG A 301 22.09 -8.30 -21.88
C ARG A 301 23.20 -8.29 -20.83
N ALA A 302 24.45 -8.43 -21.28
CA ALA A 302 25.63 -8.23 -20.43
C ALA A 302 25.80 -6.75 -20.04
N GLU A 303 25.60 -5.85 -21.00
CA GLU A 303 25.74 -4.40 -20.77
C GLU A 303 24.55 -3.78 -20.02
N PRO A 304 24.78 -2.77 -19.16
CA PRO A 304 23.72 -2.07 -18.45
C PRO A 304 22.69 -1.43 -19.38
N VAL A 305 21.40 -1.61 -19.07
CA VAL A 305 20.31 -0.91 -19.76
C VAL A 305 20.12 0.49 -19.16
N GLY A 306 20.17 1.50 -20.03
CA GLY A 306 20.07 2.91 -19.66
C GLY A 306 18.64 3.37 -19.36
N GLU A 307 18.52 4.56 -18.80
CA GLU A 307 17.23 5.19 -18.49
C GLU A 307 16.38 5.46 -19.75
N ALA A 308 16.99 6.03 -20.79
CA ALA A 308 16.31 6.33 -22.05
C ALA A 308 15.79 5.06 -22.76
N GLU A 309 16.61 4.01 -22.79
CA GLU A 309 16.23 2.70 -23.35
C GLU A 309 15.10 2.07 -22.55
N THR A 310 15.18 2.11 -21.20
CA THR A 310 14.11 1.59 -20.34
C THR A 310 12.81 2.37 -20.54
N ARG A 311 12.88 3.69 -20.69
CA ARG A 311 11.72 4.53 -20.98
C ARG A 311 11.05 4.12 -22.29
N GLN A 312 11.83 4.04 -23.38
CA GLN A 312 11.33 3.62 -24.69
C GLN A 312 10.72 2.21 -24.65
N TRP A 313 11.37 1.28 -23.95
CA TRP A 313 10.85 -0.09 -23.83
C TRP A 313 9.52 -0.13 -23.07
N LEU A 314 9.41 0.62 -21.97
CA LEU A 314 8.16 0.71 -21.20
C LEU A 314 7.03 1.38 -21.99
N GLU A 315 7.31 2.35 -22.88
CA GLU A 315 6.28 3.06 -23.66
C GLU A 315 5.34 2.12 -24.43
N ALA A 316 5.83 0.98 -24.91
CA ALA A 316 5.04 -0.04 -25.63
C ALA A 316 3.98 -0.75 -24.77
N PHE A 317 4.02 -0.57 -23.46
CA PHE A 317 3.12 -1.22 -22.51
C PHE A 317 2.11 -0.27 -21.88
N ALA A 318 1.93 0.95 -22.37
CA ALA A 318 0.79 1.77 -21.94
C ALA A 318 -0.54 1.02 -22.22
N PRO A 319 -1.52 1.01 -21.29
CA PRO A 319 -1.60 1.78 -20.04
C PRO A 319 -1.10 1.04 -18.77
N TRP A 320 -0.12 0.15 -18.89
CA TRP A 320 0.35 -0.77 -17.84
C TRP A 320 1.82 -0.60 -17.44
N ARG A 321 2.44 0.54 -17.77
CA ARG A 321 3.89 0.76 -17.63
C ARG A 321 4.43 0.49 -16.22
N ALA A 322 3.67 0.87 -15.19
CA ALA A 322 4.06 0.65 -13.80
C ALA A 322 3.85 -0.82 -13.37
N LEU A 323 2.82 -1.49 -13.88
CA LEU A 323 2.60 -2.91 -13.62
C LEU A 323 3.69 -3.77 -14.27
N VAL A 324 4.10 -3.43 -15.50
CA VAL A 324 5.26 -4.06 -16.15
C VAL A 324 6.54 -3.83 -15.34
N ALA A 325 6.77 -2.60 -14.86
CA ALA A 325 7.88 -2.32 -13.96
C ALA A 325 7.81 -3.18 -12.66
N ALA A 326 6.62 -3.45 -12.13
CA ALA A 326 6.45 -4.33 -10.99
C ALA A 326 6.80 -5.79 -11.30
N HIS A 327 6.48 -6.29 -12.50
CA HIS A 327 6.97 -7.59 -12.97
C HIS A 327 8.50 -7.60 -13.08
N LEU A 328 9.11 -6.52 -13.58
CA LEU A 328 10.57 -6.41 -13.68
C LEU A 328 11.27 -6.45 -12.31
N TRP A 329 10.65 -5.93 -11.24
CA TRP A 329 11.18 -6.08 -9.87
C TRP A 329 11.31 -7.53 -9.41
N THR A 330 10.52 -8.45 -9.97
CA THR A 330 10.57 -9.89 -9.62
C THR A 330 11.72 -10.63 -10.30
N VAL A 331 12.34 -10.03 -11.32
CA VAL A 331 13.42 -10.65 -12.10
C VAL A 331 14.69 -10.70 -11.26
N LYS A 332 14.95 -11.86 -10.66
CA LYS A 332 16.19 -12.14 -9.91
C LYS A 332 17.33 -12.49 -10.87
N ALA A 333 18.57 -12.37 -10.41
CA ALA A 333 19.69 -13.01 -11.10
C ALA A 333 19.49 -14.54 -11.03
N GLU A 334 19.75 -15.24 -12.14
CA GLU A 334 19.94 -16.68 -12.08
C GLU A 334 21.20 -16.93 -11.25
N GLY A 335 21.07 -17.77 -10.22
CA GLY A 335 22.15 -18.18 -9.34
C GLY A 335 22.88 -19.38 -9.91
#